data_AF-A0A164FID3-F1
#
_entry.id   AF-A0A164FID3-F1
#
_cell.length_a   1.000
_cell.length_b   1.000
_cell.length_c   1.000
_cell.angle_alpha   90.00
_cell.angle_beta   90.00
_cell.angle_gamma   90.00
#
_symmetry.space_group_name_H-M   'P 1'
#
loop_
_entity.id
_entity.type
_entity.pdbx_description
1 polymer ?
#
loop_
_entity_poly.entity_id
_entity_poly.type
_entity_poly.pdbx_seq_one_letter_code
_entity_poly.pdbx_strand_id
1 'polypeptide(L)'
;DGGPDENPRYQKVIQIAIHHFVNHNLDGLFVATNAPGRSAFNRVERKMAPLSKELSGLILPHDHFGTHLDNSGRTIDDELEEKNFEHAGK
;
A
#
# COMPACT_ATOMS: atom_id res chain seq x y z
N ASP A 1 8.81 3.64 -9.83
CA ASP A 1 10.17 3.08 -9.88
C ASP A 1 10.94 3.50 -8.64
N GLY A 2 11.28 2.53 -7.83
CA GLY A 2 11.62 2.64 -6.41
C GLY A 2 11.05 1.46 -5.63
N GLY A 3 10.90 0.30 -6.28
CA GLY A 3 10.54 -0.93 -5.60
C GLY A 3 11.61 -1.31 -4.58
N PRO A 4 11.25 -2.08 -3.54
CA PRO A 4 12.19 -2.50 -2.50
C PRO A 4 13.28 -3.44 -3.01
N ASP A 5 13.45 -3.62 -4.32
CA ASP A 5 14.41 -4.52 -4.97
C ASP A 5 15.41 -3.74 -5.85
N GLU A 6 15.11 -2.47 -6.14
CA GLU A 6 15.90 -1.60 -7.03
C GLU A 6 16.94 -0.76 -6.26
N ASN A 7 16.97 -0.88 -4.92
CA ASN A 7 17.91 -0.11 -4.12
C ASN A 7 19.34 -0.68 -4.24
N PRO A 8 20.35 0.14 -4.58
CA PRO A 8 21.76 -0.24 -4.69
C PRO A 8 22.33 -0.83 -3.42
N ARG A 9 21.69 -0.59 -2.27
CA ARG A 9 22.09 -1.18 -1.00
C ARG A 9 21.93 -2.71 -0.95
N TYR A 10 21.17 -3.32 -1.87
CA TYR A 10 20.96 -4.76 -1.85
C TYR A 10 22.14 -5.51 -2.45
N GLN A 11 22.50 -6.61 -1.78
CA GLN A 11 23.65 -7.43 -2.12
C GLN A 11 23.60 -7.96 -3.57
N LYS A 12 22.41 -8.29 -4.08
CA LYS A 12 22.22 -8.71 -5.48
C LYS A 12 22.64 -7.62 -6.48
N VAL A 13 22.28 -6.36 -6.22
CA VAL A 13 22.60 -5.23 -7.08
C VAL A 13 24.10 -4.95 -7.03
N ILE A 14 24.71 -5.01 -5.85
CA ILE A 14 26.16 -4.85 -5.65
C ILE A 14 26.94 -5.96 -6.38
N GLN A 15 26.51 -7.21 -6.27
CA GLN A 15 27.17 -8.33 -6.94
C GLN A 15 27.13 -8.20 -8.47
N ILE A 16 25.98 -7.81 -9.03
CA ILE A 16 25.83 -7.58 -10.47
C ILE A 16 26.68 -6.36 -10.90
N ALA A 17 26.68 -5.29 -10.11
CA ALA A 17 27.50 -4.10 -10.35
C ALA A 17 29.01 -4.44 -10.40
N ILE A 18 29.50 -5.23 -9.44
CA ILE A 18 30.89 -5.70 -9.39
C ILE A 18 31.21 -6.59 -10.60
N HIS A 19 30.31 -7.52 -10.95
CA HIS A 19 30.50 -8.40 -12.10
C HIS A 19 30.67 -7.60 -13.40
N HIS A 20 29.82 -6.60 -13.63
CA HIS A 20 29.95 -5.74 -14.79
C HIS A 20 31.18 -4.85 -14.74
N PHE A 21 31.54 -4.33 -13.56
CA PHE A 21 32.75 -3.53 -13.39
C PHE A 21 34.01 -4.28 -13.83
N VAL A 22 34.14 -5.54 -13.39
CA VAL A 22 35.28 -6.41 -13.73
C VAL A 22 35.24 -6.83 -15.19
N ASN A 23 34.08 -7.26 -15.70
CA ASN A 23 33.96 -7.76 -17.06
C ASN A 23 34.15 -6.69 -18.14
N HIS A 24 33.79 -5.45 -17.83
CA HIS A 24 33.88 -4.34 -18.78
C HIS A 24 35.11 -3.44 -18.56
N ASN A 25 35.99 -3.80 -17.60
CA ASN A 25 37.22 -3.08 -17.28
C ASN A 25 37.01 -1.55 -17.14
N LEU A 26 36.05 -1.17 -16.29
CA LEU A 26 35.67 0.23 -16.09
C LEU A 26 36.62 0.91 -15.10
N ASP A 27 36.90 2.20 -15.28
CA ASP A 27 37.72 3.00 -14.35
C ASP A 27 36.94 3.42 -13.09
N GLY A 28 35.60 3.40 -13.15
CA GLY A 28 34.73 3.73 -12.03
C GLY A 28 33.27 3.40 -12.30
N LEU A 29 32.53 3.06 -11.24
CA LEU A 29 31.09 2.81 -11.28
C LEU A 29 30.40 3.62 -10.18
N PHE A 30 29.49 4.50 -10.58
CA PHE A 30 28.71 5.34 -9.67
C PHE A 30 27.24 4.97 -9.78
N VAL A 31 26.64 4.55 -8.67
CA VAL A 31 25.22 4.21 -8.60
C VAL A 31 24.52 5.23 -7.70
N ALA A 32 23.61 6.01 -8.29
CA ALA A 32 22.82 7.00 -7.56
C ALA A 32 21.39 6.50 -7.38
N THR A 33 20.87 6.60 -6.15
CA THR A 33 19.44 6.36 -5.91
C THR A 33 18.76 7.42 -5.10
N ASN A 34 17.46 7.52 -5.33
CA ASN A 34 16.56 8.30 -4.52
C ASN A 34 16.68 7.90 -3.05
N ALA A 35 16.82 8.91 -2.20
CA ALA A 35 16.91 8.71 -0.76
C ALA A 35 15.69 7.92 -0.23
N PRO A 36 15.89 7.05 0.78
CA PRO A 36 14.78 6.38 1.45
C PRO A 36 13.73 7.40 1.88
N GLY A 37 12.46 7.16 1.51
CA GLY A 37 11.35 8.07 1.82
C GLY A 37 11.04 9.16 0.78
N ARG A 38 11.73 9.18 -0.36
CA ARG A 38 11.41 10.04 -1.53
C ARG A 38 10.56 9.32 -2.59
N SER A 39 10.06 8.12 -2.29
CA SER A 39 9.17 7.37 -3.18
C SER A 39 7.87 8.14 -3.41
N ALA A 40 7.31 8.01 -4.61
CA ALA A 40 5.99 8.56 -4.94
C ALA A 40 4.91 8.03 -3.98
N PHE A 41 5.07 6.80 -3.48
CA PHE A 41 4.16 6.16 -2.51
C PHE A 41 4.21 6.83 -1.14
N ASN A 42 5.39 7.18 -0.60
CA ASN A 42 5.47 7.91 0.68
C ASN A 42 4.70 9.23 0.65
N ARG A 43 4.60 9.90 -0.50
CA ARG A 43 3.80 11.13 -0.64
C ARG A 43 2.30 10.84 -0.62
N VAL A 44 1.86 9.74 -1.22
CA VAL A 44 0.46 9.28 -1.19
C VAL A 44 0.11 8.79 0.22
N GLU A 45 0.93 7.93 0.82
CA GLU A 45 0.77 7.42 2.19
C GLU A 45 0.72 8.54 3.22
N ARG A 46 1.62 9.54 3.15
CA ARG A 46 1.57 10.72 4.04
C ARG A 46 0.33 11.58 3.83
N LYS A 47 -0.25 11.59 2.63
CA LYS A 47 -1.52 12.28 2.36
C LYS A 47 -2.73 11.48 2.84
N MET A 48 -2.64 10.15 2.84
CA MET A 48 -3.70 9.26 3.33
C MET A 48 -3.67 9.10 4.86
N ALA A 49 -2.51 9.29 5.51
CA ALA A 49 -2.35 9.11 6.95
C ALA A 49 -3.26 10.00 7.83
N PRO A 50 -3.53 11.28 7.49
CA PRO A 50 -4.51 12.09 8.23
C PRO A 50 -5.95 11.59 8.03
N LEU A 51 -6.31 11.21 6.79
CA LEU A 51 -7.65 10.71 6.45
C LEU A 51 -7.93 9.36 7.13
N SER A 52 -6.97 8.45 7.12
CA SER A 52 -7.11 7.17 7.80
C SER A 52 -7.20 7.33 9.32
N LYS A 53 -6.51 8.33 9.88
CA LYS A 53 -6.61 8.66 11.31
C LYS A 53 -7.99 9.21 11.67
N GLU A 54 -8.55 10.12 10.86
CA GLU A 54 -9.93 10.62 11.06
C GLU A 54 -10.98 9.51 10.94
N LEU A 55 -10.76 8.55 10.04
CA LEU A 55 -11.66 7.40 9.87
C LEU A 55 -11.42 6.27 10.89
N SER A 56 -10.28 6.23 11.59
CA SER A 56 -9.91 5.14 12.53
C SER A 56 -10.76 5.04 13.80
N GLY A 57 -11.76 5.91 13.97
CA GLY A 57 -12.75 5.85 15.05
C GLY A 57 -14.20 5.88 14.55
N LEU A 58 -14.43 5.90 13.24
CA LEU A 58 -15.77 5.94 12.67
C LEU A 58 -16.34 4.51 12.64
N ILE A 59 -17.10 4.16 13.67
CA ILE A 59 -17.95 2.97 13.64
C ILE A 59 -19.24 3.37 12.95
N LEU A 60 -19.36 3.04 11.67
CA LEU A 60 -20.62 3.20 10.95
C LEU A 60 -21.60 2.12 11.42
N PRO A 61 -22.78 2.50 11.97
CA PRO A 61 -23.82 1.53 12.29
C PRO A 61 -24.29 0.88 10.97
N HIS A 62 -23.98 -0.40 10.81
CA HIS A 62 -24.19 -1.16 9.57
C HIS A 62 -25.39 -2.11 9.64
N ASP A 63 -26.08 -2.15 10.78
CA ASP A 63 -27.11 -3.12 11.12
C ASP A 63 -28.48 -2.49 11.40
N HIS A 64 -28.76 -1.31 10.84
CA HIS A 64 -30.00 -0.55 11.08
C HIS A 64 -31.28 -1.37 10.80
N PHE A 65 -31.27 -2.21 9.77
CA PHE A 65 -32.36 -3.12 9.41
C PHE A 65 -32.11 -4.58 9.84
N GLY A 66 -31.01 -4.84 10.57
CA GLY A 66 -30.50 -6.16 10.90
C GLY A 66 -29.15 -6.44 10.23
N THR A 67 -28.49 -7.54 10.62
CA THR A 67 -27.16 -7.88 10.08
C THR A 67 -27.22 -8.49 8.68
N HIS A 68 -28.26 -9.26 8.37
CA HIS A 68 -28.45 -9.94 7.07
C HIS A 68 -27.24 -10.77 6.61
N LEU A 69 -26.37 -11.18 7.56
CA LEU A 69 -25.22 -12.05 7.34
C LEU A 69 -25.51 -13.46 7.84
N ASP A 70 -25.00 -14.46 7.14
CA ASP A 70 -24.99 -15.84 7.59
C ASP A 70 -23.93 -16.09 8.68
N ASN A 71 -23.91 -17.29 9.24
CA ASN A 71 -22.92 -17.68 10.26
C ASN A 71 -21.46 -17.67 9.73
N SER A 72 -21.26 -17.53 8.42
CA SER A 72 -19.96 -17.41 7.77
C SER A 72 -19.63 -15.96 7.37
N GLY A 73 -20.49 -15.00 7.70
CA GLY A 73 -20.33 -13.57 7.36
C GLY A 73 -20.65 -13.23 5.90
N ARG A 74 -21.45 -14.03 5.20
CA ARG A 74 -21.89 -13.77 3.83
C ARG A 74 -23.27 -13.13 3.82
N THR A 75 -23.49 -12.18 2.91
CA THR A 75 -24.77 -11.52 2.72
C THR A 75 -25.85 -12.52 2.30
N ILE A 76 -26.95 -12.55 3.04
CA ILE A 76 -28.15 -13.37 2.78
C ILE A 76 -29.16 -12.58 1.96
N ASP A 77 -29.26 -11.27 2.22
CA ASP A 77 -30.23 -10.37 1.62
C ASP A 77 -29.53 -9.09 1.14
N ASP A 78 -29.22 -9.07 -0.17
CA ASP A 78 -28.50 -7.97 -0.81
C ASP A 78 -29.31 -6.66 -0.78
N GLU A 79 -30.65 -6.72 -0.88
CA GLU A 79 -31.49 -5.52 -0.89
C GLU A 79 -31.51 -4.81 0.46
N LEU A 80 -31.48 -5.58 1.56
CA LEU A 80 -31.43 -5.04 2.91
C LEU A 80 -30.02 -4.55 3.28
N GLU A 81 -28.97 -5.22 2.80
CA GLU A 81 -27.60 -4.72 2.98
C GLU A 81 -27.36 -3.41 2.23
N GLU A 82 -27.89 -3.26 1.01
CA GLU A 82 -27.79 -2.00 0.26
C GLU A 82 -28.48 -0.85 1.01
N LYS A 83 -29.66 -1.11 1.60
CA LYS A 83 -30.37 -0.13 2.45
C LYS A 83 -29.61 0.20 3.73
N ASN A 84 -28.94 -0.78 4.35
CA ASN A 84 -28.07 -0.54 5.50
C ASN A 84 -26.87 0.34 5.11
N PHE A 85 -26.26 0.10 3.96
CA PHE A 85 -25.14 0.89 3.46
C PHE A 85 -25.57 2.33 3.13
N GLU A 86 -26.73 2.51 2.49
CA GLU A 86 -27.32 3.83 2.26
C GLU A 86 -27.62 4.59 3.57
N HIS A 87 -28.02 3.88 4.62
CA HIS A 87 -28.29 4.49 5.93
C HIS A 87 -27.00 4.87 6.65
N ALA A 88 -25.97 4.01 6.60
CA ALA A 88 -24.67 4.25 7.23
C ALA A 88 -23.95 5.50 6.69
N GLY A 89 -24.26 5.92 5.45
CA GLY A 89 -23.72 7.12 4.83
C GLY A 89 -24.49 8.42 5.08
N LYS A 90 -25.62 8.38 5.80
CA LYS A 90 -26.44 9.56 6.17
C LYS A 90 -26.07 10.08 7.56
#